data_AF-L7JZS1-F1
#
_entry.id   AF-L7JZS1-F1
#
_cell.length_a   1.000
_cell.length_b   1.000
_cell.length_c   1.000
_cell.angle_alpha   90.00
_cell.angle_beta   90.00
_cell.angle_gamma   90.00
#
_symmetry.space_group_name_H-M   'P 1'
#
loop_
_entity.id
_entity.type
_entity.pdbx_description
1 polymer ?
#
loop_
_entity_poly.entity_id
_entity_poly.type
_entity_poly.pdbx_seq_one_letter_code
_entity_poly.pdbx_strand_id
1 'polypeptide(L)'
;MYEEFRDGSIISLQLHNFQTYSDVKFDFHPRLNFIAGPNGSGKSTIANAIAFIFGGSTKVLSKAKDLMDFIKFDTNDSYIEIKIKYTGKVTTIRRALVPLKNSSLWFLNGCSTPYIKIQQMYNELKININNICNYLPQEKVAEFTRFSPEELFRTFIETYHEQNIVDKINTLIDMEGFYDSLSGDLEKILCNKMAIEKVISGMSRDIEKVKEKKRRRKG
;
A
#
# COMPACT_ATOMS: atom_id res chain seq x y z
N MET A 1 -6.75 29.31 -17.29
CA MET A 1 -6.58 28.13 -18.19
C MET A 1 -6.42 26.80 -17.44
N TYR A 2 -5.99 26.77 -16.16
CA TYR A 2 -5.89 25.51 -15.36
C TYR A 2 -6.70 25.58 -14.05
N GLU A 3 -7.89 26.19 -14.10
CA GLU A 3 -8.75 26.36 -12.90
C GLU A 3 -9.54 25.09 -12.58
N GLU A 4 -9.87 24.29 -13.59
CA GLU A 4 -10.61 23.03 -13.41
C GLU A 4 -9.75 21.91 -12.80
N PHE A 5 -8.43 22.04 -12.84
CA PHE A 5 -7.50 21.08 -12.26
C PHE A 5 -7.40 21.30 -10.76
N ARG A 6 -7.72 20.26 -10.00
CA ARG A 6 -7.50 20.22 -8.55
C ARG A 6 -6.03 20.00 -8.23
N ASP A 7 -5.59 20.41 -7.06
CA ASP A 7 -4.24 20.07 -6.58
C ASP A 7 -4.02 18.54 -6.62
N GLY A 8 -2.84 18.14 -7.09
CA GLY A 8 -2.48 16.74 -7.38
C GLY A 8 -2.79 16.30 -8.82
N SER A 9 -3.59 17.06 -9.57
CA SER A 9 -3.94 16.68 -10.95
C SER A 9 -2.74 16.81 -11.89
N ILE A 10 -2.55 15.79 -12.73
CA ILE A 10 -1.59 15.81 -13.83
C ILE A 10 -2.18 16.64 -14.98
N ILE A 11 -1.44 17.66 -15.41
CA ILE A 11 -1.82 18.55 -16.51
C ILE A 11 -1.22 18.03 -17.82
N SER A 12 0.07 17.70 -17.82
CA SER A 12 0.75 17.18 -18.99
C SER A 12 1.93 16.28 -18.63
N LEU A 13 2.28 15.36 -19.53
CA LEU A 13 3.46 14.51 -19.44
C LEU A 13 4.26 14.63 -20.74
N GLN A 14 5.55 14.89 -20.62
CA GLN A 14 6.51 14.86 -21.73
C GLN A 14 7.53 13.74 -21.50
N LEU A 15 7.76 12.96 -22.55
CA LEU A 15 8.72 11.86 -22.56
C LEU A 15 9.75 12.14 -23.64
N HIS A 16 11.03 12.15 -23.26
CA HIS A 16 12.15 12.31 -24.18
C HIS A 16 13.08 11.11 -24.07
N ASN A 17 13.30 10.43 -25.18
CA ASN A 17 14.10 9.21 -25.30
C ASN A 17 13.79 8.17 -24.20
N PHE A 18 12.50 7.93 -23.96
CA PHE A 18 12.01 7.05 -22.92
C PHE A 18 11.33 5.82 -23.52
N GLN A 19 11.97 4.65 -23.38
CA GLN A 19 11.60 3.38 -23.98
C GLN A 19 11.26 3.52 -25.48
N THR A 20 9.99 3.40 -25.86
CA THR A 20 9.53 3.46 -27.24
C THR A 20 9.47 4.88 -27.80
N TYR A 21 9.39 5.90 -26.95
CA TYR A 21 9.16 7.29 -27.35
C TYR A 21 10.48 8.06 -27.54
N SER A 22 10.63 8.73 -28.70
CA SER A 22 11.75 9.66 -28.93
C SER A 22 11.46 11.03 -28.31
N ASP A 23 10.35 11.66 -28.68
CA ASP A 23 9.85 12.87 -28.03
C ASP A 23 8.34 12.89 -28.21
N VAL A 24 7.60 12.99 -27.11
CA VAL A 24 6.15 13.08 -27.14
C VAL A 24 5.65 13.86 -25.93
N LYS A 25 4.58 14.62 -26.15
CA LYS A 25 3.85 15.33 -25.09
C LYS A 25 2.39 14.89 -25.10
N PHE A 26 1.88 14.57 -23.92
CA PHE A 26 0.48 14.28 -23.65
C PHE A 26 -0.09 15.38 -22.76
N ASP A 27 -1.24 15.91 -23.13
CA ASP A 27 -2.04 16.81 -22.31
C ASP A 27 -3.24 16.03 -21.76
N PHE A 28 -3.47 16.11 -20.45
CA PHE A 28 -4.49 15.35 -19.75
C PHE A 28 -5.72 16.21 -19.44
N HIS A 29 -6.88 15.58 -19.41
CA HIS A 29 -8.13 16.14 -18.94
C HIS A 29 -8.18 16.13 -17.39
N PRO A 30 -8.78 17.13 -16.72
CA PRO A 30 -8.82 17.24 -15.27
C PRO A 30 -9.64 16.17 -14.52
N ARG A 31 -10.24 15.20 -15.22
CA ARG A 31 -11.18 14.22 -14.62
C ARG A 31 -10.82 12.79 -14.99
N LEU A 32 -11.14 12.40 -16.23
CA LEU A 32 -10.91 11.06 -16.73
C LEU A 32 -10.05 11.14 -17.98
N ASN A 33 -9.04 10.28 -18.03
CA ASN A 33 -8.16 10.11 -19.17
C ASN A 33 -8.16 8.65 -19.57
N PHE A 34 -8.38 8.37 -20.85
CA PHE A 34 -8.41 7.02 -21.39
C PHE A 34 -7.31 6.85 -22.43
N ILE A 35 -6.34 5.98 -22.16
CA ILE A 35 -5.21 5.69 -23.04
C ILE A 35 -5.51 4.40 -23.81
N ALA A 36 -5.74 4.52 -25.11
CA ALA A 36 -6.07 3.39 -25.99
C ALA A 36 -5.09 3.28 -27.16
N GLY A 37 -4.96 2.07 -27.70
CA GLY A 37 -4.07 1.78 -28.82
C GLY A 37 -3.76 0.29 -28.95
N PRO A 38 -3.19 -0.16 -30.09
CA PRO A 38 -2.84 -1.56 -30.33
C PRO A 38 -1.83 -2.12 -29.31
N ASN A 39 -1.72 -3.45 -29.22
CA ASN A 39 -0.66 -4.06 -28.40
C ASN A 39 0.73 -3.66 -28.91
N GLY A 40 1.64 -3.36 -27.99
CA GLY A 40 2.97 -2.84 -28.32
C GLY A 40 3.05 -1.34 -28.62
N SER A 41 1.93 -0.60 -28.62
CA SER A 41 1.92 0.85 -28.95
C SER A 41 2.46 1.79 -27.86
N GLY A 42 3.06 1.27 -26.77
CA GLY A 42 3.60 2.08 -25.68
C GLY A 42 2.61 2.51 -24.59
N LYS A 43 1.38 1.98 -24.53
CA LYS A 43 0.40 2.34 -23.47
C LYS A 43 0.95 2.12 -22.05
N SER A 44 1.52 0.94 -21.80
CA SER A 44 2.14 0.61 -20.50
C SER A 44 3.37 1.48 -20.24
N THR A 45 4.07 1.96 -21.27
CA THR A 45 5.19 2.90 -21.13
C THR A 45 4.72 4.24 -20.58
N ILE A 46 3.55 4.74 -20.98
CA ILE A 46 2.97 5.97 -20.41
C ILE A 46 2.65 5.77 -18.93
N ALA A 47 1.97 4.68 -18.57
CA ALA A 47 1.67 4.35 -17.17
C ALA A 47 2.94 4.22 -16.31
N ASN A 48 3.95 3.55 -16.85
CA ASN A 48 5.24 3.40 -16.20
C ASN A 48 5.98 4.74 -16.04
N ALA A 49 5.91 5.63 -17.03
CA ALA A 49 6.51 6.94 -16.93
C ALA A 49 5.87 7.79 -15.83
N ILE A 50 4.54 7.74 -15.70
CA ILE A 50 3.80 8.38 -14.60
C ILE A 50 4.27 7.80 -13.26
N ALA A 51 4.28 6.48 -13.10
CA ALA A 51 4.73 5.87 -11.85
C ALA A 51 6.20 6.20 -11.53
N PHE A 52 7.06 6.28 -12.54
CA PHE A 52 8.48 6.60 -12.38
C PHE A 52 8.72 8.05 -11.95
N ILE A 53 7.99 9.03 -12.49
CA ILE A 53 8.13 10.44 -12.08
C ILE A 53 7.60 10.67 -10.66
N PHE A 54 6.60 9.90 -10.22
CA PHE A 54 6.08 9.92 -8.84
C PHE A 54 6.90 9.08 -7.84
N GLY A 55 8.16 8.77 -8.17
CA GLY A 55 9.09 8.13 -7.24
C GLY A 55 9.01 6.61 -7.21
N GLY A 56 8.33 5.99 -8.18
CA GLY A 56 8.26 4.54 -8.33
C GLY A 56 9.64 3.94 -8.48
N SER A 57 9.93 2.92 -7.66
CA SER A 57 11.15 2.14 -7.82
C SER A 57 11.06 1.22 -9.03
N THR A 58 12.21 0.74 -9.52
CA THR A 58 12.27 -0.23 -10.62
C THR A 58 11.49 -1.51 -10.30
N LYS A 59 11.41 -1.89 -9.01
CA LYS A 59 10.60 -3.01 -8.50
C LYS A 59 9.09 -2.81 -8.69
N VAL A 60 8.59 -1.58 -8.56
CA VAL A 60 7.16 -1.26 -8.73
C VAL A 60 6.76 -1.26 -10.20
N LEU A 61 7.72 -0.95 -11.08
CA LEU A 61 7.53 -0.83 -12.53
C LEU A 61 7.75 -2.14 -13.29
N SER A 62 8.11 -3.19 -12.54
CA SER A 62 8.06 -4.63 -12.84
C SER A 62 8.75 -5.16 -14.11
N LYS A 63 9.34 -4.31 -14.95
CA LYS A 63 9.96 -4.73 -16.22
C LYS A 63 11.46 -4.47 -16.34
N ALA A 64 12.03 -3.67 -15.45
CA ALA A 64 13.40 -3.17 -15.55
C ALA A 64 14.18 -3.52 -14.29
N LYS A 65 15.38 -4.10 -14.44
CA LYS A 65 16.30 -4.30 -13.32
C LYS A 65 17.11 -3.04 -13.07
N ASP A 66 17.42 -2.31 -14.14
CA ASP A 66 18.24 -1.11 -14.12
C ASP A 66 17.48 0.12 -14.64
N LEU A 67 17.88 1.31 -14.19
CA LEU A 67 17.31 2.57 -14.70
C LEU A 67 17.57 2.75 -16.21
N MET A 68 18.60 2.07 -16.71
CA MET A 68 19.01 2.03 -18.11
C MET A 68 17.96 1.39 -19.02
N ASP A 69 17.18 0.44 -18.51
CA ASP A 69 16.14 -0.26 -19.29
C ASP A 69 14.98 0.68 -19.69
N PHE A 70 14.91 1.86 -19.07
CA PHE A 70 13.93 2.90 -19.41
C PHE A 70 14.43 3.87 -20.48
N ILE A 71 15.73 3.87 -20.78
CA ILE A 71 16.33 4.73 -21.80
C ILE A 71 16.13 4.08 -23.17
N LYS A 72 15.75 4.88 -24.16
CA LYS A 72 15.64 4.39 -25.54
C LYS A 72 17.01 3.93 -26.05
N PHE A 73 17.04 2.83 -26.77
CA PHE A 73 18.29 2.30 -27.35
C PHE A 73 18.99 3.37 -28.21
N ASP A 74 20.33 3.43 -28.10
CA ASP A 74 21.20 4.36 -28.83
C ASP A 74 20.98 5.85 -28.51
N THR A 75 20.56 6.16 -27.28
CA THR A 75 20.40 7.55 -26.81
C THR A 75 21.22 7.80 -25.56
N ASN A 76 21.77 9.02 -25.44
CA ASN A 76 22.67 9.42 -24.35
C ASN A 76 21.97 10.29 -23.30
N ASP A 77 20.79 10.80 -23.60
CA ASP A 77 19.98 11.64 -22.75
C ASP A 77 18.53 11.13 -22.75
N SER A 78 17.91 11.09 -21.58
CA SER A 78 16.52 10.70 -21.43
C SER A 78 15.91 11.42 -20.23
N TYR A 79 14.69 11.93 -20.38
CA TYR A 79 13.98 12.55 -19.26
C TYR A 79 12.48 12.36 -19.36
N ILE A 80 11.85 12.43 -18.19
CA ILE A 80 10.41 12.54 -18.05
C ILE A 80 10.13 13.87 -17.38
N GLU A 81 9.21 14.64 -17.94
CA GLU A 81 8.72 15.88 -17.36
C GLU A 81 7.21 15.81 -17.19
N ILE A 82 6.73 16.23 -16.02
CA ILE A 82 5.32 16.33 -15.71
C ILE A 82 4.99 17.75 -15.26
N LYS A 83 3.83 18.25 -15.69
CA LYS A 83 3.21 19.43 -15.11
C LYS A 83 2.07 18.98 -14.23
N ILE A 84 2.09 19.41 -12.97
CA ILE A 84 1.05 19.10 -11.99
C ILE A 84 0.48 20.39 -11.41
N LYS A 85 -0.75 20.32 -10.93
CA LYS A 85 -1.34 21.38 -10.11
C LYS A 85 -0.92 21.17 -8.66
N TYR A 86 -0.32 22.17 -8.03
CA TYR A 86 0.10 22.13 -6.64
C TYR A 86 -0.02 23.52 -6.02
N THR A 87 -0.72 23.65 -4.90
CA THR A 87 -0.99 24.91 -4.18
C THR A 87 -1.62 25.98 -5.09
N GLY A 88 -2.53 25.56 -5.97
CA GLY A 88 -3.18 26.46 -6.93
C GLY A 88 -2.31 26.87 -8.14
N LYS A 89 -1.03 26.51 -8.17
CA LYS A 89 -0.07 26.84 -9.23
C LYS A 89 0.28 25.64 -10.08
N VAL A 90 0.74 25.89 -11.30
CA VAL A 90 1.33 24.84 -12.15
C VAL A 90 2.78 24.67 -11.75
N THR A 91 3.14 23.45 -11.39
CA THR A 91 4.50 23.08 -10.99
C THR A 91 5.02 22.04 -11.98
N THR A 92 6.23 22.26 -12.46
CA THR A 92 6.92 21.34 -13.38
C THR A 92 7.92 20.50 -12.61
N ILE A 93 7.85 19.19 -12.76
CA ILE A 93 8.82 18.25 -12.18
C ILE A 93 9.45 17.49 -13.32
N ARG A 94 10.78 17.46 -13.36
CA ARG A 94 11.54 16.70 -14.36
C ARG A 94 12.48 15.73 -13.66
N ARG A 95 12.50 14.50 -14.14
CA ARG A 95 13.47 13.47 -13.77
C ARG A 95 14.29 13.11 -15.00
N ALA A 96 15.56 13.47 -14.98
CA ALA A 96 16.52 13.16 -16.04
C ALA A 96 17.35 11.93 -15.67
N LEU A 97 17.44 10.95 -16.56
CA LEU A 97 18.23 9.75 -16.41
C LEU A 97 19.68 10.06 -16.80
N VAL A 98 20.63 9.60 -15.99
CA VAL A 98 22.08 9.77 -16.24
C VAL A 98 22.67 8.38 -16.48
N PRO A 99 22.78 7.95 -17.74
CA PRO A 99 23.12 6.57 -18.06
C PRO A 99 24.45 6.11 -17.45
N LEU A 100 25.49 6.93 -17.60
CA LEU A 100 26.85 6.64 -17.13
C LEU A 100 26.97 6.38 -15.62
N LYS A 101 26.00 6.84 -14.82
CA LYS A 101 26.02 6.73 -13.36
C LYS A 101 24.93 5.82 -12.81
N ASN A 102 24.13 5.17 -13.67
CA ASN A 102 22.90 4.45 -13.31
C ASN A 102 22.08 5.23 -12.26
N SER A 103 21.90 6.54 -12.51
CA SER A 103 21.30 7.48 -11.55
C SER A 103 20.29 8.40 -12.23
N SER A 104 19.56 9.18 -11.45
CA SER A 104 18.64 10.19 -11.98
C SER A 104 18.78 11.52 -11.25
N LEU A 105 18.77 12.61 -12.00
CA LEU A 105 18.72 13.97 -11.50
C LEU A 105 17.28 14.47 -11.49
N TRP A 106 16.96 15.30 -10.51
CA TRP A 106 15.62 15.82 -10.30
C TRP A 106 15.61 17.35 -10.38
N PHE A 107 14.59 17.88 -11.02
CA PHE A 107 14.40 19.31 -11.21
C PHE A 107 12.98 19.70 -10.85
N LEU A 108 12.85 20.80 -10.13
CA LEU A 108 11.58 21.42 -9.78
C LEU A 108 11.55 22.82 -10.40
N ASN A 109 10.60 23.08 -11.29
CA ASN A 109 10.49 24.31 -12.07
C ASN A 109 11.81 24.69 -12.78
N GLY A 110 12.54 23.70 -13.28
CA GLY A 110 13.84 23.88 -13.94
C GLY A 110 15.05 23.97 -13.01
N CYS A 111 14.86 24.11 -11.69
CA CYS A 111 15.94 24.16 -10.72
C CYS A 111 16.31 22.76 -10.22
N SER A 112 17.59 22.39 -10.25
CA SER A 112 18.09 21.14 -9.66
C SER A 112 17.71 21.06 -8.19
N THR A 113 16.99 20.00 -7.82
CA THR A 113 16.36 19.87 -6.51
C THR A 113 16.53 18.44 -5.97
N PRO A 114 16.94 18.24 -4.71
CA PRO A 114 17.01 16.91 -4.12
C PRO A 114 15.65 16.21 -4.10
N TYR A 115 15.64 14.89 -4.32
CA TYR A 115 14.42 14.09 -4.32
C TYR A 115 13.61 14.22 -3.01
N ILE A 116 14.27 14.41 -1.87
CA ILE A 116 13.63 14.59 -0.56
C ILE A 116 12.57 15.70 -0.58
N LYS A 117 12.86 16.83 -1.24
CA LYS A 117 11.91 17.96 -1.33
C LYS A 117 10.72 17.63 -2.25
N ILE A 118 10.95 16.87 -3.31
CA ILE A 118 9.89 16.42 -4.22
C ILE A 118 9.02 15.37 -3.53
N GLN A 119 9.63 14.47 -2.76
CA GLN A 119 8.92 13.47 -1.96
C GLN A 119 8.02 14.12 -0.91
N GLN A 120 8.45 15.20 -0.26
CA GLN A 120 7.60 15.98 0.64
C GLN A 120 6.35 16.51 -0.07
N MET A 121 6.51 17.08 -1.27
CA MET A 121 5.38 17.53 -2.10
C MET A 121 4.42 16.40 -2.46
N TYR A 122 4.94 15.21 -2.82
CA TYR A 122 4.10 14.05 -3.09
C TYR A 122 3.32 13.59 -1.86
N ASN A 123 3.94 13.62 -0.68
CA ASN A 123 3.27 13.29 0.58
C ASN A 123 2.17 14.30 0.92
N GLU A 124 2.39 15.60 0.73
CA GLU A 124 1.37 16.63 0.93
C GLU A 124 0.17 16.45 -0.02
N LEU A 125 0.43 16.02 -1.25
CA LEU A 125 -0.59 15.70 -2.24
C LEU A 125 -1.23 14.32 -2.02
N LYS A 126 -0.77 13.55 -1.02
CA LYS A 126 -1.20 12.17 -0.73
C LYS A 126 -1.05 11.22 -1.92
N ILE A 127 0.01 11.42 -2.70
CA ILE A 127 0.33 10.58 -3.85
C ILE A 127 1.36 9.53 -3.42
N ASN A 128 0.95 8.27 -3.32
CA ASN A 128 1.84 7.17 -3.01
C ASN A 128 1.78 6.08 -4.08
N ILE A 129 2.78 6.03 -4.95
CA ILE A 129 2.84 5.07 -6.05
C ILE A 129 3.10 3.62 -5.61
N ASN A 130 3.56 3.40 -4.37
CA ASN A 130 3.73 2.06 -3.82
C ASN A 130 2.40 1.46 -3.36
N ASN A 131 1.37 2.30 -3.23
CA ASN A 131 0.03 1.88 -2.80
C ASN A 131 -0.84 1.50 -4.02
N ILE A 132 -1.38 0.29 -4.00
CA ILE A 132 -2.19 -0.28 -5.08
C ILE A 132 -3.49 0.50 -5.36
N CYS A 133 -4.01 1.25 -4.39
CA CYS A 133 -5.20 2.09 -4.55
C CYS A 133 -4.89 3.40 -5.30
N ASN A 134 -3.65 3.89 -5.28
CA ASN A 134 -3.23 5.04 -6.09
C ASN A 134 -2.70 4.61 -7.46
N TYR A 135 -1.99 3.49 -7.52
CA TYR A 135 -1.43 2.97 -8.76
C TYR A 135 -1.50 1.45 -8.78
N LEU A 136 -2.32 0.93 -9.70
CA LEU A 136 -2.45 -0.51 -9.93
C LEU A 136 -1.65 -0.89 -11.18
N PRO A 137 -0.42 -1.42 -11.05
CA PRO A 137 0.33 -1.90 -12.19
C PRO A 137 -0.34 -3.15 -12.78
N GLN A 138 -0.22 -3.30 -14.10
CA GLN A 138 -0.85 -4.38 -14.86
C GLN A 138 -0.59 -5.78 -14.27
N GLU A 139 0.62 -6.02 -13.77
CA GLU A 139 1.01 -7.32 -13.21
C GLU A 139 0.41 -7.60 -11.83
N LYS A 140 0.05 -6.56 -11.07
CA LYS A 140 -0.57 -6.69 -9.75
C LYS A 140 -2.08 -6.76 -9.79
N VAL A 141 -2.71 -6.74 -10.97
CA VAL A 141 -4.17 -6.84 -11.10
C VAL A 141 -4.68 -8.16 -10.52
N ALA A 142 -3.98 -9.28 -10.78
CA ALA A 142 -4.37 -10.57 -10.23
C ALA A 142 -4.20 -10.64 -8.70
N GLU A 143 -3.13 -10.03 -8.17
CA GLU A 143 -2.90 -9.92 -6.73
C GLU A 143 -4.00 -9.09 -6.08
N PHE A 144 -4.34 -7.93 -6.67
CA PHE A 144 -5.40 -7.03 -6.21
C PHE A 144 -6.76 -7.74 -6.04
N THR A 145 -7.12 -8.62 -6.97
CA THR A 145 -8.38 -9.38 -6.86
C THR A 145 -8.42 -10.39 -5.71
N ARG A 146 -7.27 -10.70 -5.09
CA ARG A 146 -7.17 -11.62 -3.96
C ARG A 146 -7.23 -10.92 -2.61
N PHE A 147 -7.13 -9.59 -2.57
CA PHE A 147 -7.22 -8.84 -1.33
C PHE A 147 -8.60 -9.00 -0.71
N SER A 148 -8.64 -9.19 0.61
CA SER A 148 -9.88 -9.13 1.37
C SER A 148 -10.39 -7.67 1.47
N PRO A 149 -11.68 -7.46 1.75
CA PRO A 149 -12.21 -6.12 2.02
C PRO A 149 -11.45 -5.38 3.12
N GLU A 150 -11.00 -6.09 4.16
CA GLU A 150 -10.24 -5.54 5.29
C GLU A 150 -8.84 -5.08 4.85
N GLU A 151 -8.15 -5.87 4.03
CA GLU A 151 -6.83 -5.51 3.51
C GLU A 151 -6.90 -4.31 2.56
N LEU A 152 -7.93 -4.25 1.70
CA LEU A 152 -8.18 -3.09 0.84
C LEU A 152 -8.46 -1.83 1.66
N PHE A 153 -9.26 -1.95 2.72
CA PHE A 153 -9.56 -0.85 3.61
C PHE A 153 -8.32 -0.34 4.34
N ARG A 154 -7.48 -1.25 4.84
CA ARG A 154 -6.20 -0.91 5.46
C ARG A 154 -5.29 -0.17 4.47
N THR A 155 -5.18 -0.69 3.25
CA THR A 155 -4.39 -0.08 2.18
C THR A 155 -4.89 1.33 1.83
N PHE A 156 -6.22 1.54 1.81
CA PHE A 156 -6.82 2.84 1.59
C PHE A 156 -6.50 3.84 2.71
N ILE A 157 -6.57 3.41 3.97
CA ILE A 157 -6.26 4.28 5.13
C ILE A 157 -4.78 4.67 5.13
N GLU A 158 -3.89 3.73 4.80
CA GLU A 158 -2.46 3.99 4.72
C GLU A 158 -2.13 5.12 3.72
N THR A 159 -2.88 5.24 2.62
CA THR A 159 -2.77 6.36 1.67
C THR A 159 -3.16 7.70 2.29
N TYR A 160 -4.21 7.72 3.13
CA TYR A 160 -4.74 8.95 3.70
C TYR A 160 -3.92 9.49 4.89
N HIS A 161 -2.93 8.72 5.35
CA HIS A 161 -1.95 9.08 6.39
C HIS A 161 -2.56 9.59 7.69
N GLU A 162 -3.79 9.18 8.03
CA GLU A 162 -4.29 9.37 9.39
C GLU A 162 -3.64 8.32 10.30
N GLN A 163 -2.39 8.58 10.71
CA GLN A 163 -1.63 7.74 11.64
C GLN A 163 -2.49 7.34 12.85
N ASN A 164 -3.27 8.28 13.39
CA ASN A 164 -4.22 8.04 14.47
C ASN A 164 -5.24 6.92 14.19
N ILE A 165 -5.72 6.76 12.95
CA ILE A 165 -6.66 5.69 12.60
C ILE A 165 -5.92 4.37 12.47
N VAL A 166 -4.76 4.36 11.82
CA VAL A 166 -3.93 3.15 11.68
C VAL A 166 -3.53 2.62 13.06
N ASP A 167 -3.09 3.49 13.96
CA ASP A 167 -2.70 3.13 15.31
C ASP A 167 -3.86 2.58 16.12
N LYS A 168 -5.05 3.19 16.00
CA LYS A 168 -6.28 2.69 16.62
C LYS A 168 -6.67 1.32 16.08
N ILE A 169 -6.58 1.10 14.76
CA ILE A 169 -6.87 -0.19 14.14
C ILE A 169 -5.91 -1.26 14.67
N ASN A 170 -4.60 -0.97 14.69
CA ASN A 170 -3.62 -1.92 15.21
C ASN A 170 -3.88 -2.24 16.70
N THR A 171 -4.20 -1.21 17.50
CA THR A 171 -4.56 -1.40 18.91
C THR A 171 -5.80 -2.29 19.07
N LEU A 172 -6.83 -2.10 18.24
CA LEU A 172 -8.04 -2.92 18.28
C LEU A 172 -7.75 -4.38 17.90
N ILE A 173 -6.92 -4.61 16.88
CA ILE A 173 -6.48 -5.94 16.48
C ILE A 173 -5.72 -6.63 17.62
N ASP A 174 -4.82 -5.91 18.28
CA ASP A 174 -4.08 -6.44 19.42
C ASP A 174 -5.03 -6.81 20.58
N MET A 175 -5.99 -5.93 20.89
CA MET A 175 -7.00 -6.17 21.93
C MET A 175 -7.90 -7.37 21.63
N GLU A 176 -8.28 -7.57 20.37
CA GLU A 176 -9.02 -8.75 19.92
C GLU A 176 -8.21 -10.03 20.15
N GLY A 177 -6.91 -10.02 19.78
CA GLY A 177 -6.01 -11.14 20.05
C GLY A 177 -5.85 -11.46 21.55
N PHE A 178 -5.79 -10.42 22.40
CA PHE A 178 -5.78 -10.63 23.86
C PHE A 178 -7.10 -11.19 24.38
N TYR A 179 -8.23 -10.71 23.85
CA TYR A 179 -9.56 -11.19 24.24
C TYR A 179 -9.75 -12.67 23.88
N ASP A 180 -9.35 -13.09 22.68
CA ASP A 180 -9.44 -14.48 22.25
C ASP A 180 -8.60 -15.42 23.12
N SER A 181 -7.38 -14.99 23.46
CA SER A 181 -6.51 -15.74 24.37
C SER A 181 -7.14 -15.89 25.76
N LEU A 182 -7.65 -14.80 26.33
CA LEU A 182 -8.28 -14.80 27.66
C LEU A 182 -9.57 -15.63 27.67
N SER A 183 -10.37 -15.55 26.61
CA SER A 183 -11.57 -16.36 26.43
C SER A 183 -11.22 -17.85 26.38
N GLY A 184 -10.19 -18.22 25.62
CA GLY A 184 -9.71 -19.60 25.55
C GLY A 184 -9.19 -20.12 26.89
N ASP A 185 -8.52 -19.29 27.69
CA ASP A 185 -8.07 -19.66 29.03
C ASP A 185 -9.23 -19.78 30.03
N LEU A 186 -10.23 -18.89 29.93
CA LEU A 186 -11.45 -18.97 30.73
C LEU A 186 -12.20 -20.28 30.49
N GLU A 187 -12.33 -20.70 29.22
CA GLU A 187 -12.95 -21.98 28.85
C GLU A 187 -12.21 -23.17 29.46
N LYS A 188 -10.87 -23.18 29.43
CA LYS A 188 -10.05 -24.23 30.07
C LYS A 188 -10.28 -24.29 31.58
N ILE A 189 -10.32 -23.13 32.24
CA ILE A 189 -10.56 -23.06 33.70
C ILE A 189 -11.97 -23.58 34.03
N LEU A 190 -12.98 -23.21 33.25
CA LEU A 190 -14.35 -23.69 33.42
C LEU A 190 -14.44 -25.21 33.27
N CYS A 191 -13.78 -25.77 32.26
CA CYS A 191 -13.72 -27.21 32.04
C CYS A 191 -13.04 -27.94 33.21
N ASN A 192 -11.92 -27.40 33.70
CA ASN A 192 -11.23 -27.93 34.89
C ASN A 192 -12.09 -27.86 36.15
N LYS A 193 -12.79 -26.74 36.37
CA LYS A 193 -13.72 -26.58 37.50
C LYS A 193 -14.83 -27.64 37.46
N MET A 194 -15.46 -27.85 36.30
CA MET A 194 -16.48 -28.89 36.13
C MET A 194 -15.93 -30.29 36.41
N ALA A 195 -14.70 -30.59 35.99
CA ALA A 195 -14.05 -31.86 36.27
C ALA A 195 -13.85 -32.06 37.79
N ILE A 196 -13.36 -31.04 38.50
CA ILE A 196 -13.16 -31.07 39.95
C ILE A 196 -14.50 -31.21 40.70
N GLU A 197 -15.53 -30.47 40.31
CA GLU A 197 -16.88 -30.58 40.89
C GLU A 197 -17.44 -31.99 40.75
N LYS A 198 -17.20 -32.63 39.60
CA LYS A 198 -17.59 -34.03 39.37
C LYS A 198 -16.86 -34.98 40.32
N VAL A 199 -15.56 -34.78 40.54
CA VAL A 199 -14.76 -35.55 41.51
C VAL A 199 -15.27 -35.35 42.94
N ILE A 200 -15.49 -34.10 43.36
CA ILE A 200 -16.03 -33.77 44.69
C ILE A 200 -17.38 -34.46 44.88
N SER A 201 -18.28 -34.38 43.90
CA SER A 201 -19.60 -35.02 43.98
C SER A 201 -19.51 -36.55 44.12
N GLY A 202 -18.51 -37.18 43.48
CA GLY A 202 -18.22 -38.60 43.62
C GLY A 202 -17.73 -38.95 45.02
N MET A 203 -16.73 -38.21 45.52
CA MET A 203 -16.19 -38.41 46.87
C MET A 203 -17.25 -38.19 47.96
N SER A 204 -18.12 -37.19 47.81
CA SER A 204 -19.23 -36.96 48.75
C SER A 204 -20.17 -38.16 48.84
N ARG A 205 -20.54 -38.78 47.70
CA ARG A 205 -21.37 -40.01 47.70
C ARG A 205 -20.66 -41.17 48.40
N ASP A 206 -19.35 -41.30 48.21
CA ASP A 206 -18.60 -42.39 48.83
C ASP A 206 -18.44 -42.19 50.34
N ILE A 207 -18.25 -40.96 50.81
CA ILE A 207 -18.27 -40.62 52.24
C ILE A 207 -19.63 -40.96 52.88
N GLU A 208 -20.73 -40.69 52.17
CA GLU A 208 -22.08 -41.00 52.65
C GLU A 208 -22.30 -42.51 52.83
N LYS A 209 -21.90 -43.32 51.83
CA LYS A 209 -21.94 -44.79 51.91
C LYS A 209 -21.11 -45.33 53.08
N VAL A 210 -19.94 -44.73 53.35
CA VAL A 210 -19.08 -45.14 54.47
C VAL A 210 -19.71 -44.77 55.82
N LYS A 211 -20.33 -43.59 55.94
CA LYS A 211 -21.05 -43.17 57.15
C LYS A 211 -22.26 -44.06 57.44
N GLU A 212 -23.04 -44.44 56.42
CA GLU A 212 -24.13 -45.41 56.57
C GLU A 212 -23.63 -46.77 57.06
N LYS A 213 -22.56 -47.30 56.46
CA LYS A 213 -21.94 -48.57 56.90
C LYS A 213 -21.45 -48.51 58.34
N LYS A 214 -20.90 -47.37 58.78
CA LYS A 214 -20.47 -47.17 60.17
C LYS A 214 -21.65 -47.07 61.15
N ARG A 215 -22.78 -46.47 60.74
CA ARG A 215 -24.02 -46.45 61.54
C ARG A 215 -24.61 -47.85 61.72
N ARG A 216 -24.64 -48.66 60.65
CA ARG A 216 -25.11 -50.06 60.69
C ARG A 216 -24.23 -51.01 61.51
N ARG A 217 -22.98 -50.63 61.82
CA ARG A 217 -22.06 -51.41 62.66
C ARG A 217 -22.06 -50.99 64.13
N LYS A 218 -22.72 -49.89 64.48
CA LYS A 218 -22.75 -49.32 65.85
C LYS A 218 -24.10 -49.48 66.56
N GLY A 219 -25.14 -49.92 65.86
CA GLY A 219 -26.40 -50.40 66.44
C GLY A 219 -26.49 -51.91 66.27
#